data_AF-A0A382PAQ9-F1
#
_entry.id   AF-A0A382PAQ9-F1
#
_cell.length_a   1.000
_cell.length_b   1.000
_cell.length_c   1.000
_cell.angle_alpha   90.00
_cell.angle_beta   90.00
_cell.angle_gamma   90.00
#
_symmetry.space_group_name_H-M   'P 1'
#
loop_
_entity.id
_entity.type
_entity.pdbx_description
1 polymer ?
#
loop_
_entity_poly.entity_id
_entity_poly.type
_entity_poly.pdbx_seq_one_letter_code
_entity_poly.pdbx_strand_id
1 'polypeptide(L)'
;RTLFSHKKSSQHNKPIYHLTSFRLNDFLLVCAAGMPNERPRKNFEKLSEMALDEATVRKIAKLARIKVPENEVPTLAEELSKIIEWIEQLNEVDTENVTPMTSMAEMVMPKRADKVTDGNYPDRVLSNAPSPEGPFYTVPKVVE
;
A
#
# COMPACT_ATOMS: atom_id res chain seq x y z
N ARG A 1 2.38 22.00 -42.75
CA ARG A 1 3.36 23.04 -43.14
C ARG A 1 3.05 24.30 -42.35
N THR A 2 3.49 24.37 -41.10
CA THR A 2 3.60 25.60 -40.30
C THR A 2 4.62 25.31 -39.20
N LEU A 3 5.78 25.92 -39.40
CA LEU A 3 6.96 25.88 -38.53
C LEU A 3 6.74 26.91 -37.42
N PHE A 4 6.99 26.56 -36.16
CA PHE A 4 7.40 27.57 -35.18
C PHE A 4 8.54 27.03 -34.32
N SER A 5 9.74 27.39 -34.77
CA SER A 5 10.98 27.39 -34.02
C SER A 5 10.90 28.48 -32.95
N HIS A 6 11.22 28.18 -31.70
CA HIS A 6 11.82 29.15 -30.80
C HIS A 6 13.02 28.54 -30.08
N LYS A 7 14.19 29.03 -30.49
CA LYS A 7 15.51 28.79 -29.91
C LYS A 7 15.93 30.09 -29.22
N LYS A 8 16.19 30.04 -27.92
CA LYS A 8 17.11 30.92 -27.15
C LYS A 8 17.58 30.08 -25.95
N SER A 9 18.82 29.58 -25.94
CA SER A 9 20.00 30.19 -25.28
C SER A 9 19.66 30.61 -23.84
N SER A 10 20.33 30.19 -22.77
CA SER A 10 21.78 30.04 -22.60
C SER A 10 22.02 29.57 -21.15
N GLN A 11 23.02 28.72 -20.95
CA GLN A 11 23.83 28.59 -19.73
C GLN A 11 23.14 28.17 -18.41
N HIS A 12 23.38 26.93 -17.97
CA HIS A 12 24.01 26.69 -16.67
C HIS A 12 24.63 25.29 -16.62
N ASN A 13 25.96 25.29 -16.66
CA ASN A 13 26.85 24.16 -16.50
C ASN A 13 26.59 23.48 -15.13
N LYS A 14 26.23 22.20 -15.11
CA LYS A 14 26.19 21.39 -13.87
C LYS A 14 27.03 20.13 -14.06
N PRO A 15 27.89 19.80 -13.08
CA PRO A 15 28.95 18.81 -13.26
C PRO A 15 28.41 17.39 -13.36
N ILE A 16 29.02 16.64 -14.28
CA ILE A 16 28.93 15.19 -14.38
C ILE A 16 29.64 14.62 -13.14
N TYR A 17 28.87 14.11 -12.17
CA TYR A 17 29.43 13.37 -11.05
C TYR A 17 29.75 11.95 -11.53
N HIS A 18 31.03 11.67 -11.73
CA HIS A 18 31.55 10.31 -11.75
C HIS A 18 31.26 9.65 -10.40
N LEU A 19 30.46 8.58 -10.41
CA LEU A 19 30.28 7.69 -9.26
C LEU A 19 31.54 6.84 -9.10
N THR A 20 32.59 7.45 -8.57
CA THR A 20 33.77 6.73 -8.09
C THR A 20 33.49 6.16 -6.70
N SER A 21 33.44 4.83 -6.63
CA SER A 21 33.84 4.00 -5.47
C SER A 21 33.29 4.41 -4.09
N PHE A 22 32.07 3.97 -3.77
CA PHE A 22 31.69 3.75 -2.37
C PHE A 22 32.06 2.33 -1.97
N ARG A 23 32.98 2.20 -1.00
CA ARG A 23 33.47 0.93 -0.47
C ARG A 23 32.33 0.14 0.18
N LEU A 24 32.29 -1.16 -0.11
CA LEU A 24 31.29 -2.13 0.36
C LEU A 24 31.32 -2.44 1.88
N ASN A 25 32.20 -1.82 2.67
CA ASN A 25 32.47 -2.27 4.04
C ASN A 25 31.79 -1.46 5.16
N ASP A 26 31.16 -0.32 4.88
CA ASP A 26 30.53 0.49 5.93
C ASP A 26 29.03 0.19 6.12
N PHE A 27 28.43 -0.68 5.29
CA PHE A 27 27.01 -1.02 5.38
C PHE A 27 26.71 -2.19 6.33
N LEU A 28 27.72 -3.01 6.65
CA LEU A 28 27.54 -4.23 7.44
C LEU A 28 27.37 -4.00 8.95
N LEU A 29 27.66 -2.80 9.45
CA LEU A 29 27.53 -2.51 10.89
C LEU A 29 26.14 -1.98 11.29
N VAL A 30 25.32 -1.54 10.34
CA VAL A 30 23.99 -0.97 10.64
C VAL A 30 22.90 -2.06 10.71
N CYS A 31 23.12 -3.23 10.10
CA CYS A 31 22.09 -4.30 10.07
C CYS A 31 22.07 -5.21 11.31
N ALA A 32 23.08 -5.17 12.19
CA ALA A 32 23.17 -6.04 13.35
C ALA A 32 22.50 -5.48 14.63
N ALA A 33 22.08 -4.20 14.61
CA ALA A 33 21.29 -3.62 15.68
C ALA A 33 19.81 -3.84 15.37
N GLY A 34 19.15 -4.70 16.16
CA GLY A 34 17.72 -4.93 16.08
C GLY A 34 16.99 -3.60 15.98
N MET A 35 16.19 -3.43 14.92
CA MET A 35 15.39 -2.22 14.76
C MET A 35 14.37 -2.18 15.91
N PRO A 36 14.39 -1.17 16.80
CA PRO A 36 13.28 -0.95 17.72
C PRO A 36 12.08 -0.54 16.86
N ASN A 37 11.18 -1.49 16.60
CA ASN A 37 9.94 -1.24 15.85
C ASN A 37 8.90 -0.61 16.78
N GLU A 38 9.29 0.46 17.46
CA GLU A 38 8.36 1.33 18.17
C GLU A 38 8.01 2.48 17.23
N ARG A 39 7.18 2.17 16.22
CA ARG A 39 6.32 3.22 15.68
C ARG A 39 5.41 3.63 16.84
N PRO A 40 5.37 4.90 17.26
CA PRO A 40 4.47 5.33 18.32
C PRO A 40 3.06 4.92 17.90
N ARG A 41 2.43 4.01 18.65
CA ARG A 41 1.01 3.68 18.48
C ARG A 41 0.27 4.98 18.71
N LYS A 42 -0.04 5.71 17.63
CA LYS A 42 -0.94 6.86 17.68
C LYS A 42 -2.27 6.32 18.18
N ASN A 43 -2.53 6.54 19.46
CA ASN A 43 -3.80 6.50 20.17
C ASN A 43 -4.85 5.57 19.54
N PHE A 44 -4.74 4.27 19.79
CA PHE A 44 -5.87 3.35 19.65
C PHE A 44 -6.79 3.40 20.88
N GLU A 45 -6.40 4.12 21.95
CA GLU A 45 -7.17 4.29 23.19
C GLU A 45 -8.41 5.18 23.06
N LYS A 46 -8.76 5.64 21.85
CA LYS A 46 -9.95 6.49 21.63
C LYS A 46 -10.87 6.01 20.52
N LEU A 47 -11.01 4.69 20.39
CA LEU A 47 -12.00 4.06 19.51
C LEU A 47 -12.98 3.13 20.25
N SER A 48 -12.83 2.95 21.58
CA SER A 48 -13.71 2.11 22.39
C SER A 48 -14.98 2.84 22.88
N GLU A 49 -15.54 3.76 22.08
CA GLU A 49 -16.94 4.08 22.26
C GLU A 49 -17.72 2.95 21.56
N MET A 50 -18.29 2.08 22.40
CA MET A 50 -18.71 0.69 22.14
C MET A 50 -19.77 0.47 21.04
N ALA A 51 -20.10 1.47 20.24
CA ALA A 51 -21.01 1.31 19.11
C ALA A 51 -20.37 1.92 17.87
N LEU A 52 -20.18 1.08 16.84
CA LEU A 52 -19.74 1.57 15.54
C LEU A 52 -20.84 2.46 14.96
N ASP A 53 -20.60 3.77 14.88
CA ASP A 53 -21.56 4.70 14.29
C ASP A 53 -21.76 4.43 12.78
N GLU A 54 -22.96 4.68 12.27
CA GLU A 54 -23.32 4.50 10.86
C GLU A 54 -22.42 5.32 9.93
N ALA A 55 -21.98 6.51 10.36
CA ALA A 55 -21.03 7.31 9.59
C ALA A 55 -19.66 6.62 9.48
N THR A 56 -19.25 5.88 10.51
CA THR A 56 -18.01 5.11 10.52
C THR A 56 -18.12 3.89 9.60
N VAL A 57 -19.25 3.18 9.59
CA VAL A 57 -19.53 2.10 8.63
C VAL A 57 -19.45 2.63 7.19
N ARG A 58 -20.11 3.76 6.90
CA ARG A 58 -20.08 4.38 5.57
C ARG A 58 -18.65 4.76 5.15
N LYS A 59 -17.83 5.23 6.10
CA LYS A 59 -16.41 5.54 5.88
C LYS A 59 -15.60 4.28 5.57
N ILE A 60 -15.78 3.20 6.32
CA ILE A 60 -15.11 1.92 6.08
C ILE A 60 -15.50 1.35 4.71
N ALA A 61 -16.79 1.35 4.37
CA ALA A 61 -17.29 0.91 3.07
C ALA A 61 -16.64 1.70 1.92
N LYS A 62 -16.51 3.02 2.07
CA LYS A 62 -15.82 3.88 1.10
C LYS A 62 -14.34 3.54 0.95
N LEU A 63 -13.65 3.23 2.04
CA LEU A 63 -12.23 2.80 2.01
C LEU A 63 -12.05 1.45 1.34
N ALA A 64 -12.95 0.50 1.61
CA ALA A 64 -12.97 -0.81 1.00
C ALA A 64 -13.49 -0.83 -0.46
N ARG A 65 -13.97 0.32 -0.97
CA ARG A 65 -14.62 0.46 -2.30
C ARG A 65 -15.85 -0.45 -2.47
N ILE A 66 -16.57 -0.69 -1.38
CA ILE A 66 -17.81 -1.47 -1.38
C ILE A 66 -19.00 -0.50 -1.37
N LYS A 67 -19.92 -0.67 -2.31
CA LYS A 67 -21.18 0.08 -2.34
C LYS A 67 -22.18 -0.63 -1.42
N VAL A 68 -22.51 0.00 -0.31
CA VAL A 68 -23.51 -0.49 0.65
C VAL A 68 -24.79 0.32 0.46
N PRO A 69 -25.96 -0.30 0.33
CA PRO A 69 -27.22 0.42 0.24
C PRO A 69 -27.62 0.94 1.64
N GLU A 70 -28.22 2.14 1.71
CA GLU A 70 -28.45 2.84 2.99
C GLU A 70 -29.40 2.10 3.94
N ASN A 71 -30.24 1.19 3.43
CA ASN A 71 -31.12 0.34 4.22
C ASN A 71 -30.37 -0.75 5.01
N GLU A 72 -29.17 -1.14 4.56
CA GLU A 72 -28.37 -2.21 5.19
C GLU A 72 -27.33 -1.65 6.18
N VAL A 73 -27.05 -0.35 6.13
CA VAL A 73 -26.10 0.33 7.03
C VAL A 73 -26.37 0.07 8.52
N PRO A 74 -27.62 0.18 9.04
CA PRO A 74 -27.87 -0.05 10.46
C PRO A 74 -27.60 -1.52 10.87
N THR A 75 -28.00 -2.48 10.04
CA THR A 75 -27.75 -3.91 10.30
C THR A 75 -26.25 -4.21 10.31
N LEU A 76 -25.50 -3.66 9.36
CA LEU A 76 -24.06 -3.83 9.30
C LEU A 76 -23.34 -3.18 10.48
N ALA A 77 -23.85 -2.04 10.98
CA ALA A 77 -23.30 -1.40 12.18
C ALA A 77 -23.44 -2.32 13.40
N GLU A 78 -24.60 -2.96 13.58
CA GLU A 78 -24.82 -3.92 14.67
C GLU A 78 -23.93 -5.16 14.54
N GLU A 79 -23.82 -5.75 13.35
CA GLU A 79 -23.01 -6.95 13.11
C GLU A 79 -21.52 -6.68 13.34
N LEU A 80 -21.01 -5.54 12.85
CA LEU A 80 -19.61 -5.17 13.04
C LEU A 80 -19.30 -4.83 14.50
N SER A 81 -20.23 -4.19 15.22
CA SER A 81 -20.07 -3.92 16.65
C SER A 81 -19.91 -5.21 17.44
N LYS A 82 -20.75 -6.23 17.18
CA LYS A 82 -20.63 -7.56 17.81
C LYS A 82 -19.28 -8.24 17.55
N ILE A 83 -18.73 -8.11 16.33
CA ILE A 83 -17.42 -8.69 15.99
C ILE A 83 -16.31 -7.97 16.75
N ILE A 84 -16.37 -6.63 16.86
CA ILE A 84 -15.37 -5.85 17.60
C ILE A 84 -15.43 -6.19 19.09
N GLU A 85 -16.62 -6.26 19.69
CA GLU A 85 -16.82 -6.71 21.08
C GLU A 85 -16.24 -8.11 21.32
N TRP A 86 -16.40 -9.04 20.38
CA TRP A 86 -15.78 -10.36 20.49
C TRP A 86 -14.25 -10.30 20.45
N ILE A 87 -13.67 -9.44 19.61
CA ILE A 87 -12.22 -9.24 19.53
C ILE A 87 -11.66 -8.60 20.82
N GLU A 88 -12.44 -7.79 21.53
CA GLU A 88 -12.02 -7.17 22.80
C GLU A 88 -11.65 -8.20 23.88
N GLN A 89 -12.18 -9.42 23.80
CA GLN A 89 -11.77 -10.53 24.69
C GLN A 89 -10.26 -10.83 24.58
N LEU A 90 -9.64 -10.54 23.44
CA LEU A 90 -8.19 -10.72 23.25
C LEU A 90 -7.35 -9.71 24.06
N ASN A 91 -7.94 -8.59 24.53
CA ASN A 91 -7.23 -7.61 25.36
C ASN A 91 -6.96 -8.11 26.78
N GLU A 92 -7.61 -9.19 27.23
CA GLU A 92 -7.37 -9.81 28.53
C GLU A 92 -6.02 -10.56 28.58
N VAL A 93 -5.43 -10.84 27.42
CA VAL A 93 -4.17 -11.57 27.32
C VAL A 93 -2.99 -10.59 27.33
N ASP A 94 -2.07 -10.75 28.28
CA ASP A 94 -0.83 -9.96 28.35
C ASP A 94 0.14 -10.35 27.21
N THR A 95 0.51 -9.36 26.40
CA THR A 95 1.45 -9.51 25.30
C THR A 95 2.66 -8.56 25.39
N GLU A 96 2.93 -7.94 26.54
CA GLU A 96 4.01 -6.93 26.69
C GLU A 96 5.40 -7.46 26.27
N ASN A 97 5.67 -8.74 26.51
CA ASN A 97 6.97 -9.37 26.25
C ASN A 97 6.98 -10.30 25.03
N VAL A 98 5.90 -10.32 24.23
CA VAL A 98 5.80 -11.20 23.06
C VAL A 98 6.14 -10.41 21.80
N THR A 99 7.16 -10.88 21.06
CA THR A 99 7.48 -10.28 19.76
C THR A 99 6.38 -10.62 18.73
N PRO A 100 5.86 -9.64 17.97
CA PRO A 100 4.83 -9.90 16.96
C PRO A 100 5.32 -10.91 15.91
N MET A 101 4.55 -11.97 15.70
CA MET A 101 4.85 -12.99 14.71
C MET A 101 4.41 -12.53 13.31
N THR A 102 5.34 -12.43 12.36
CA THR A 102 5.07 -11.96 10.98
C THR A 102 4.90 -13.08 9.96
N SER A 103 5.65 -14.18 10.12
CA SER A 103 5.57 -15.40 9.32
C SER A 103 5.79 -16.58 10.25
N MET A 104 5.08 -17.68 10.02
CA MET A 104 5.27 -18.91 10.82
C MET A 104 6.59 -19.61 10.51
N ALA A 105 7.09 -19.48 9.28
CA ALA A 105 8.35 -20.06 8.86
C ALA A 105 9.42 -18.97 8.76
N GLU A 106 10.59 -19.25 9.30
CA GLU A 106 11.78 -18.42 9.10
C GLU A 106 12.22 -18.56 7.63
N MET A 107 12.01 -17.50 6.87
CA MET A 107 12.35 -17.45 5.45
C MET A 107 13.29 -16.29 5.19
N VAL A 108 14.42 -16.60 4.55
CA VAL A 108 15.27 -15.56 3.97
C VAL A 108 14.54 -14.95 2.77
N MET A 109 14.59 -13.63 2.63
CA MET A 109 13.97 -12.93 1.51
C MET A 109 14.44 -13.52 0.17
N PRO A 110 13.54 -14.10 -0.66
CA PRO A 110 13.92 -14.66 -1.95
C PRO A 110 14.32 -13.53 -2.90
N LYS A 111 15.56 -13.56 -3.38
CA LYS A 111 16.05 -12.61 -4.38
C LYS A 111 15.80 -13.17 -5.78
N ARG A 112 15.05 -12.44 -6.59
CA ARG A 112 14.91 -12.73 -8.03
C ARG A 112 16.17 -12.26 -8.77
N ALA A 113 16.69 -13.09 -9.67
CA ALA A 113 17.77 -12.66 -10.58
C ALA A 113 17.26 -11.56 -11.52
N ASP A 114 18.09 -10.54 -11.75
CA ASP A 114 17.76 -9.46 -12.69
C ASP A 114 17.98 -9.92 -14.14
N LYS A 115 17.02 -10.69 -14.64
CA LYS A 115 16.95 -11.13 -16.03
C LYS A 115 15.62 -10.66 -16.61
N VAL A 116 15.65 -10.23 -17.87
CA VAL A 116 14.44 -9.95 -18.64
C VAL A 116 13.81 -11.28 -19.01
N THR A 117 12.56 -11.49 -18.57
CA THR A 117 11.71 -12.58 -19.02
C THR A 117 10.92 -12.12 -20.24
N ASP A 118 10.45 -13.06 -21.08
CA ASP A 118 9.58 -12.77 -22.23
C ASP A 118 8.40 -11.84 -21.87
N GLY A 119 8.07 -10.97 -22.82
CA GLY A 119 6.96 -10.03 -22.77
C GLY A 119 6.36 -9.82 -24.15
N ASN A 120 5.55 -8.76 -24.33
CA ASN A 120 4.90 -8.39 -25.59
C ASN A 120 3.73 -9.29 -26.06
N TYR A 121 2.89 -9.76 -25.11
CA TYR A 121 1.66 -10.49 -25.42
C TYR A 121 0.41 -9.66 -25.07
N PRO A 122 0.14 -8.53 -25.76
CA PRO A 122 -0.99 -7.66 -25.44
C PRO A 122 -2.32 -8.42 -25.46
N ASP A 123 -2.51 -9.32 -26.44
CA ASP A 123 -3.74 -10.11 -26.59
C ASP A 123 -3.98 -11.06 -25.41
N ARG A 124 -2.91 -11.66 -24.85
CA ARG A 124 -3.04 -12.55 -23.69
C ARG A 124 -3.35 -11.77 -22.41
N VAL A 125 -2.73 -10.60 -22.25
CA VAL A 125 -2.93 -9.72 -21.09
C VAL A 125 -4.37 -9.18 -21.08
N LEU A 126 -4.91 -8.83 -22.23
CA LEU A 126 -6.26 -8.26 -22.37
C LEU A 126 -7.39 -9.31 -22.45
N SER A 127 -7.06 -10.60 -22.45
CA SER A 127 -8.05 -11.69 -22.59
C SER A 127 -9.17 -11.67 -21.54
N ASN A 128 -8.88 -11.19 -20.33
CA ASN A 128 -9.83 -11.07 -19.23
C ASN A 128 -10.37 -9.64 -19.04
N ALA A 129 -10.01 -8.70 -19.92
CA ALA A 129 -10.45 -7.31 -19.81
C ALA A 129 -11.93 -7.19 -20.18
N PRO A 130 -12.78 -6.53 -19.36
CA PRO A 130 -14.21 -6.36 -19.67
C PRO A 130 -14.50 -5.57 -20.94
N SER A 131 -13.66 -4.59 -21.28
CA SER A 131 -13.77 -3.77 -22.49
C SER A 131 -12.38 -3.28 -22.91
N PRO A 132 -11.64 -4.06 -23.72
CA PRO A 132 -10.36 -3.62 -24.27
C PRO A 132 -10.55 -2.71 -25.48
N GLU A 133 -9.78 -1.62 -25.56
CA GLU A 133 -9.66 -0.77 -26.75
C GLU A 133 -8.21 -0.78 -27.24
N GLY A 134 -7.96 -1.46 -28.36
CA GLY A 134 -6.61 -1.67 -28.86
C GLY A 134 -5.70 -2.32 -27.79
N PRO A 135 -4.50 -1.80 -27.52
CA PRO A 135 -3.60 -2.32 -26.48
C PRO A 135 -3.88 -1.77 -25.06
N PHE A 136 -5.04 -1.17 -24.79
CA PHE A 136 -5.33 -0.47 -23.53
C PHE A 136 -6.54 -1.03 -22.78
N TYR A 137 -6.55 -0.82 -21.45
CA TYR A 137 -7.73 -1.00 -20.62
C TYR A 137 -8.58 0.27 -20.66
N THR A 138 -9.85 0.13 -20.98
CA THR A 138 -10.79 1.26 -20.92
C THR A 138 -11.31 1.43 -19.49
N VAL A 139 -11.12 2.61 -18.92
CA VAL A 139 -11.67 3.01 -17.62
C VAL A 139 -12.44 4.32 -17.75
N PRO A 140 -13.49 4.55 -16.95
CA PRO A 140 -14.17 5.83 -16.90
C PRO A 140 -13.17 6.95 -16.61
N LYS A 141 -13.34 8.08 -17.32
CA LYS A 141 -12.49 9.25 -17.12
C LYS A 141 -12.54 9.69 -15.66
N VAL A 142 -11.37 9.86 -15.05
CA VAL A 142 -11.25 10.49 -13.73
C VAL A 142 -11.45 11.99 -13.92
N VAL A 143 -12.54 12.52 -13.37
CA VAL A 143 -12.86 13.94 -13.28
C VAL A 143 -13.02 14.31 -11.81
N GLU A 144 -12.54 15.50 -11.45
CA GLU A 144 -12.65 16.09 -10.11
C GLU A 144 -14.01 16.78 -9.90
#